data_AF-A0A959DXL7-F1
#
_entry.id   AF-A0A959DXL7-F1
#
_cell.length_a   1.000
_cell.length_b   1.000
_cell.length_c   1.000
_cell.angle_alpha   90.00
_cell.angle_beta   90.00
_cell.angle_gamma   90.00
#
_symmetry.space_group_name_H-M   'P 1'
#
loop_
_entity.id
_entity.type
_entity.pdbx_description
1 polymer ?
#
loop_
_entity_poly.entity_id
_entity_poly.type
_entity_poly.pdbx_seq_one_letter_code
_entity_poly.pdbx_strand_id
1 'polypeptide(L)'
;KGAAMARSAGSYAVMVGKEEKYAVIKLPSGEIRRILLTCRATIGIASNQDHSLTVLGKAGRKVWKGRRPRVRGVAMNPVDHPMGGGEGRASGGHPISRTGIMAKGQKTRNVNKKSSALIISRRKSK
;
A
#
# COMPACT_ATOMS: atom_id res chain seq x y z
N LYS A 1 14.26 -1.78 17.86
CA LYS A 1 13.40 -1.29 16.75
C LYS A 1 12.52 -0.16 17.28
N GLY A 2 12.34 0.92 16.51
CA GLY A 2 11.42 2.02 16.84
C GLY A 2 9.99 1.79 16.32
N ALA A 3 9.16 2.84 16.42
CA ALA A 3 7.80 2.81 15.88
C ALA A 3 7.80 2.56 14.37
N ALA A 4 7.11 1.50 13.93
CA ALA A 4 7.05 1.08 12.54
C ALA A 4 5.64 1.00 11.95
N MET A 5 4.60 1.03 12.80
CA MET A 5 3.20 0.82 12.42
C MET A 5 2.37 2.07 12.75
N ALA A 6 1.29 2.30 11.99
CA ALA A 6 0.32 3.39 12.18
C ALA A 6 0.97 4.78 12.41
N ARG A 7 1.80 5.23 11.45
CA ARG A 7 2.53 6.52 11.53
C ARG A 7 2.03 7.60 10.57
N SER A 8 1.16 7.26 9.62
CA SER A 8 0.65 8.24 8.66
C SER A 8 -0.38 9.14 9.33
N ALA A 9 -0.58 10.33 8.77
CA ALA A 9 -1.59 11.28 9.22
C ALA A 9 -2.96 10.59 9.40
N GLY A 10 -3.59 10.79 10.56
CA GLY A 10 -4.88 10.19 10.93
C GLY A 10 -4.90 8.66 11.13
N SER A 11 -3.76 7.96 11.02
CA SER A 11 -3.74 6.51 11.21
C SER A 11 -3.73 6.11 12.69
N TYR A 12 -4.34 4.96 12.98
CA TYR A 12 -4.37 4.33 14.28
C TYR A 12 -4.46 2.81 14.12
N ALA A 13 -4.19 2.08 15.19
CA ALA A 13 -4.38 0.65 15.27
C ALA A 13 -5.21 0.32 16.51
N VAL A 14 -5.97 -0.77 16.47
CA VAL A 14 -6.84 -1.17 17.57
C VAL A 14 -6.35 -2.49 18.14
N MET A 15 -6.16 -2.55 19.45
CA MET A 15 -5.90 -3.81 20.14
C MET A 15 -7.21 -4.59 20.24
N VAL A 16 -7.25 -5.78 19.66
CA VAL A 16 -8.42 -6.67 19.66
C VAL A 16 -8.39 -7.58 20.87
N GLY A 17 -7.20 -8.02 21.28
CA GLY A 17 -7.03 -8.92 22.41
C GLY A 17 -5.56 -9.21 22.71
N LYS A 18 -5.34 -10.06 23.70
CA LYS A 18 -4.03 -10.52 24.16
C LYS A 18 -4.00 -12.04 24.16
N GLU A 19 -2.93 -12.60 23.62
CA GLU A 19 -2.69 -14.05 23.53
C GLU A 19 -1.26 -14.35 24.01
N GLU A 20 -1.14 -14.86 25.23
CA GLU A 20 0.14 -15.24 25.86
C GLU A 20 1.25 -14.17 25.72
N LYS A 21 2.20 -14.37 24.79
CA LYS A 21 3.36 -13.51 24.51
C LYS A 21 3.07 -12.41 23.49
N TYR A 22 1.90 -12.44 22.85
CA TYR A 22 1.50 -11.56 21.76
C TYR A 22 0.25 -10.75 22.10
N ALA A 23 0.17 -9.54 21.56
CA ALA A 23 -1.05 -8.77 21.43
C ALA A 23 -1.60 -8.95 20.00
N VAL A 24 -2.91 -9.12 19.88
CA VAL A 24 -3.63 -9.17 18.60
C VAL A 24 -4.08 -7.75 18.26
N ILE A 25 -3.56 -7.22 17.16
CA ILE A 25 -3.79 -5.83 16.76
C ILE A 25 -4.35 -5.80 15.34
N LYS A 26 -5.41 -5.01 15.16
CA LYS A 26 -5.96 -4.64 13.86
C LYS A 26 -5.25 -3.39 13.35
N LEU A 27 -4.54 -3.53 12.25
CA LEU A 27 -3.77 -2.46 11.61
C LEU A 27 -4.67 -1.52 10.80
N PRO A 28 -4.20 -0.30 10.45
CA PRO A 28 -4.94 0.64 9.60
C PRO A 28 -5.33 0.06 8.23
N SER A 29 -4.59 -0.94 7.73
CA SER A 29 -4.89 -1.67 6.50
C SER A 29 -6.08 -2.64 6.63
N GLY A 30 -6.57 -2.88 7.84
CA GLY A 30 -7.53 -3.94 8.17
C GLY A 30 -6.90 -5.32 8.39
N GLU A 31 -5.59 -5.49 8.23
CA GLU A 31 -4.87 -6.72 8.60
C GLU A 31 -4.91 -6.94 10.12
N ILE A 32 -5.20 -8.17 10.57
CA ILE A 32 -5.13 -8.56 11.97
C ILE A 32 -3.86 -9.36 12.19
N ARG A 33 -3.03 -8.93 13.14
CA ARG A 33 -1.68 -9.45 13.33
C ARG A 33 -1.31 -9.59 14.81
N ARG A 34 -0.52 -10.63 15.12
CA ARG A 34 0.17 -10.83 16.40
C ARG A 34 1.45 -9.99 16.47
N ILE A 35 1.61 -9.22 17.54
CA ILE A 35 2.79 -8.40 17.84
C ILE A 35 3.25 -8.72 19.27
N LEU A 36 4.56 -8.77 19.53
CA LEU A 36 5.07 -9.08 20.86
C LEU A 36 4.61 -8.04 21.89
N LEU A 37 4.21 -8.49 23.08
CA LEU A 37 3.79 -7.61 24.18
C LEU A 37 4.88 -6.67 24.69
N THR A 38 6.15 -7.01 24.44
CA THR A 38 7.29 -6.16 24.78
C THR A 38 7.40 -4.90 23.90
N CYS A 39 6.64 -4.82 22.81
CA CYS A 39 6.62 -3.65 21.95
C CYS A 39 5.87 -2.49 22.61
N ARG A 40 6.45 -1.28 22.52
CA ARG A 40 5.82 -0.05 23.01
C ARG A 40 4.88 0.55 21.97
N ALA A 41 3.80 1.16 22.44
CA ALA A 41 2.83 1.90 21.63
C ALA A 41 2.44 3.20 22.34
N THR A 42 1.92 4.16 21.57
CA THR A 42 1.39 5.42 22.08
C THR A 42 -0.13 5.40 21.94
N ILE A 43 -0.84 5.86 22.97
CA ILE A 43 -2.30 5.92 22.97
C ILE A 43 -2.76 7.08 22.10
N GLY A 44 -3.81 6.87 21.31
CA GLY A 44 -4.44 7.89 20.49
C GLY A 44 -4.28 7.67 18.98
N ILE A 45 -4.59 8.71 18.23
CA ILE A 45 -4.60 8.72 16.76
C ILE A 45 -3.51 9.68 16.29
N ALA A 46 -2.82 9.35 15.19
CA ALA A 46 -1.87 10.28 14.59
C ALA A 46 -2.58 11.57 14.15
N SER A 47 -1.93 12.71 14.34
CA SER A 47 -2.48 14.04 14.02
C SER A 47 -2.82 14.20 12.53
N ASN A 48 -3.54 15.28 12.19
CA ASN A 48 -3.91 15.66 10.82
C ASN A 48 -4.80 14.62 10.10
N GLN A 49 -5.98 14.33 10.67
CA GLN A 49 -6.94 13.40 10.08
C GLN A 49 -7.48 13.89 8.72
N ASP A 50 -7.58 15.22 8.55
CA ASP A 50 -8.11 15.86 7.33
C ASP A 50 -7.13 15.87 6.15
N HIS A 51 -5.94 15.28 6.31
CA HIS A 51 -4.97 15.19 5.23
C HIS A 51 -5.55 14.56 3.94
N SER A 52 -6.51 13.63 4.10
CA SER A 52 -7.19 12.97 2.98
C SER A 52 -8.10 13.89 2.18
N LEU A 53 -8.62 14.96 2.79
CA LEU A 53 -9.53 15.94 2.18
C LEU A 53 -8.78 16.99 1.33
N THR A 54 -7.45 17.02 1.41
CA THR A 54 -6.64 18.03 0.72
C THR A 54 -6.63 17.82 -0.79
N VAL A 55 -7.17 18.80 -1.54
CA VAL A 55 -7.11 18.84 -3.02
C VAL A 55 -5.86 19.59 -3.50
N LEU A 56 -5.15 19.03 -4.47
CA LEU A 56 -3.92 19.65 -5.00
C LEU A 56 -4.19 20.85 -5.90
N GLY A 57 -5.33 20.88 -6.63
CA GLY A 57 -5.79 22.01 -7.45
C GLY A 57 -5.01 22.24 -8.75
N LYS A 58 -3.67 22.19 -8.72
CA LYS A 58 -2.80 22.42 -9.87
C LYS A 58 -1.71 21.37 -10.03
N ALA A 59 -1.25 21.16 -11.26
CA ALA A 59 -0.17 20.21 -11.58
C ALA A 59 1.13 20.55 -10.82
N GLY A 60 1.50 21.83 -10.75
CA GLY A 60 2.74 22.29 -10.09
C GLY A 60 2.85 21.88 -8.61
N ARG A 61 1.72 21.75 -7.88
CA ARG A 61 1.75 21.32 -6.48
C ARG A 61 2.22 19.87 -6.33
N LYS A 62 2.05 19.01 -7.34
CA LYS A 62 2.65 17.65 -7.34
C LYS A 62 4.19 17.72 -7.45
N VAL A 63 4.69 18.65 -8.27
CA VAL A 63 6.13 18.86 -8.48
C VAL A 63 6.79 19.40 -7.20
N TRP A 64 6.14 20.33 -6.50
CA TRP A 64 6.61 20.83 -5.19
C TRP A 64 6.74 19.72 -4.14
N LYS A 65 5.89 18.67 -4.22
CA LYS A 65 6.01 17.47 -3.39
C LYS A 65 7.07 16.47 -3.88
N GLY A 66 7.92 16.85 -4.85
CA GLY A 66 8.96 16.01 -5.44
C GLY A 66 8.45 14.94 -6.42
N ARG A 67 7.19 15.00 -6.86
CA ARG A 67 6.64 14.02 -7.81
C ARG A 67 6.70 14.52 -9.25
N ARG A 68 7.35 13.76 -10.12
CA ARG A 68 7.42 14.01 -11.57
C ARG A 68 6.18 13.46 -12.31
N PRO A 69 5.85 13.98 -13.50
CA PRO A 69 4.80 13.41 -14.34
C PRO A 69 5.14 11.96 -14.70
N ARG A 70 4.14 11.07 -14.68
CA ARG A 70 4.28 9.65 -15.04
C ARG A 70 3.55 9.39 -16.35
N VAL A 71 4.25 8.84 -17.34
CA VAL A 71 3.69 8.44 -18.63
C VAL A 71 2.97 7.09 -18.49
N ARG A 72 1.83 6.94 -19.17
CA ARG A 72 1.04 5.69 -19.21
C ARG A 72 1.71 4.69 -20.16
N GLY A 73 1.71 3.40 -19.82
CA GLY A 73 2.28 2.35 -20.69
C GLY A 73 1.63 2.26 -22.08
N VAL A 74 0.32 2.55 -22.16
CA VAL A 74 -0.45 2.61 -23.41
C VAL A 74 0.01 3.72 -24.37
N ALA A 75 0.68 4.76 -23.85
CA ALA A 75 1.20 5.86 -24.67
C ALA A 75 2.67 5.64 -25.07
N MET A 76 3.21 4.44 -24.86
CA MET A 76 4.60 4.09 -25.17
C MET A 76 4.67 3.16 -26.38
N ASN A 77 5.88 2.90 -26.86
CA ASN A 77 6.14 1.93 -27.92
C ASN A 77 6.24 0.49 -27.36
N PRO A 78 6.10 -0.56 -28.20
CA PRO A 78 6.23 -1.95 -27.76
C PRO A 78 7.58 -2.27 -27.10
N VAL A 79 8.66 -1.59 -27.50
CA VAL A 79 10.00 -1.73 -26.91
C VAL A 79 10.07 -1.24 -25.46
N ASP A 80 9.23 -0.26 -25.10
CA ASP A 80 9.28 0.39 -23.80
C ASP A 80 8.39 -0.29 -22.76
N HIS A 81 7.22 -0.77 -23.21
CA HIS A 81 6.19 -1.33 -22.35
C HIS A 81 5.38 -2.43 -23.04
N PRO A 82 5.05 -3.53 -22.35
CA PRO A 82 4.19 -4.60 -22.88
C PRO A 82 2.77 -4.18 -23.28
N MET A 83 2.39 -2.93 -23.03
CA MET A 83 1.07 -2.38 -23.37
C MET A 83 1.18 -1.28 -24.43
N GLY A 84 2.39 -1.04 -24.95
CA GLY A 84 2.68 -0.02 -25.92
C GLY A 84 2.47 -0.48 -27.35
N GLY A 85 2.35 0.48 -28.26
CA GLY A 85 2.10 0.26 -29.69
C GLY A 85 0.63 0.09 -30.07
N GLY A 86 0.44 -0.34 -31.32
CA GLY A 86 -0.85 -0.32 -32.01
C GLY A 86 -1.04 0.97 -32.82
N GLU A 87 -1.77 0.86 -33.93
CA GLU A 87 -2.18 2.04 -34.71
C GLU A 87 -3.27 2.81 -33.96
N GLY A 88 -3.11 4.13 -33.86
CA GLY A 88 -4.02 4.97 -33.09
C GLY A 88 -4.06 4.62 -31.60
N ARG A 89 -5.24 4.74 -30.98
CA ARG A 89 -5.41 4.47 -29.55
C ARG A 89 -5.76 3.01 -29.30
N ALA A 90 -4.82 2.25 -28.75
CA ALA A 90 -5.05 0.87 -28.30
C ALA A 90 -5.34 0.77 -26.79
N SER A 91 -5.93 -0.36 -26.37
CA SER A 91 -6.19 -0.66 -24.95
C SER A 91 -4.95 -1.21 -24.21
N GLY A 92 -4.08 -1.92 -24.93
CA GLY A 92 -2.91 -2.60 -24.36
C GLY A 92 -3.21 -3.94 -23.66
N GLY A 93 -4.42 -4.51 -23.86
CA GLY A 93 -4.79 -5.84 -23.39
C GLY A 93 -4.86 -5.98 -21.85
N HIS A 94 -4.41 -7.12 -21.34
CA HIS A 94 -4.33 -7.35 -19.89
C HIS A 94 -3.36 -6.36 -19.23
N PRO A 95 -3.77 -5.63 -18.17
CA PRO A 95 -2.89 -4.65 -17.53
C PRO A 95 -1.66 -5.30 -16.90
N ILE A 96 -0.49 -4.99 -17.45
CA ILE A 96 0.80 -5.57 -17.09
C ILE A 96 1.76 -4.44 -16.71
N SER A 97 2.68 -4.73 -15.80
CA SER A 97 3.80 -3.85 -15.46
C SER A 97 4.90 -3.93 -16.52
N ARG A 98 5.86 -3.00 -16.49
CA ARG A 98 6.98 -3.00 -17.44
C ARG A 98 7.76 -4.32 -17.50
N THR A 99 7.82 -5.05 -16.38
CA THR A 99 8.54 -6.32 -16.25
C THR A 99 7.64 -7.55 -16.47
N GLY A 100 6.45 -7.41 -17.05
CA GLY A 100 5.58 -8.55 -17.36
C GLY A 100 4.68 -9.02 -16.20
N ILE A 101 4.80 -8.45 -15.00
CA ILE A 101 3.97 -8.83 -13.84
C ILE A 101 2.57 -8.23 -14.01
N MET A 102 1.51 -9.03 -13.83
CA MET A 102 0.12 -8.58 -13.93
C MET A 102 -0.20 -7.55 -12.84
N ALA A 103 -0.77 -6.42 -13.24
CA ALA A 103 -1.09 -5.32 -12.32
C ALA A 103 -2.45 -5.49 -11.61
N LYS A 104 -3.28 -6.45 -12.07
CA LYS A 104 -4.59 -6.77 -11.50
C LYS A 104 -4.58 -8.20 -10.96
N GLY A 105 -4.96 -8.39 -9.70
CA GLY A 105 -5.21 -9.71 -9.08
C GLY A 105 -3.96 -10.50 -8.65
N GLN A 106 -2.80 -10.32 -9.29
CA GLN A 106 -1.60 -11.09 -8.95
C GLN A 106 -1.06 -10.72 -7.55
N LYS A 107 -0.98 -11.72 -6.66
CA LYS A 107 -0.43 -11.57 -5.31
C LYS A 107 1.10 -11.56 -5.39
N THR A 108 1.72 -10.48 -4.90
CA THR A 108 3.19 -10.30 -4.95
C THR A 108 3.93 -10.67 -3.66
N ARG A 109 3.20 -11.02 -2.60
CA ARG A 109 3.81 -11.42 -1.33
C ARG A 109 4.35 -12.84 -1.40
N ASN A 110 5.62 -13.03 -1.03
CA ASN A 110 6.22 -14.35 -0.87
C ASN A 110 5.42 -15.21 0.14
N VAL A 111 4.99 -16.39 -0.33
CA VAL A 111 4.17 -17.35 0.42
C VAL A 111 4.93 -17.91 1.63
N ASN A 112 6.23 -18.17 1.50
CA ASN A 112 7.07 -18.85 2.50
C ASN A 112 7.67 -17.90 3.55
N LYS A 113 7.24 -16.63 3.57
CA LYS A 113 7.79 -15.65 4.51
C LYS A 113 7.41 -16.03 5.95
N LYS A 114 8.40 -16.28 6.81
CA LYS A 114 8.19 -16.66 8.24
C LYS A 114 7.20 -15.77 8.99
N SER A 115 7.19 -14.47 8.70
CA SER A 115 6.24 -13.51 9.29
C SER A 115 4.77 -13.74 8.94
N SER A 116 4.45 -14.66 8.02
CA SER A 116 3.09 -15.07 7.69
C SER A 116 2.40 -15.81 8.84
N ALA A 117 3.15 -16.54 9.67
CA ALA A 117 2.63 -17.20 10.87
C ALA A 117 2.08 -16.21 11.92
N LEU A 118 2.53 -14.95 11.88
CA LEU A 118 2.07 -13.90 12.79
C LEU A 118 0.79 -13.19 12.30
N ILE A 119 0.28 -13.52 11.12
CA ILE A 119 -0.89 -12.86 10.55
C ILE A 119 -2.10 -13.77 10.69
N ILE A 120 -3.11 -13.28 11.40
CA ILE A 120 -4.37 -14.01 11.62
C ILE A 120 -5.29 -13.80 10.42
N SER A 121 -5.44 -12.55 9.96
CA SER A 121 -6.28 -12.22 8.82
C SER A 121 -5.60 -11.19 7.94
N ARG A 122 -5.59 -11.44 6.62
CA ARG A 122 -5.04 -10.50 5.64
C ARG A 122 -5.98 -9.31 5.47
N ARG A 123 -5.43 -8.18 5.03
CA ARG A 123 -6.25 -7.03 4.64
C ARG A 123 -7.34 -7.46 3.66
N LYS A 124 -8.58 -7.05 3.92
CA LYS A 124 -9.66 -7.12 2.93
C LYS A 124 -9.48 -5.92 2.01
N SER A 125 -9.24 -6.14 0.72
CA SER A 125 -9.37 -5.04 -0.24
C SER A 125 -10.85 -4.67 -0.34
N LYS A 126 -11.16 -3.38 -0.35
CA LYS A 126 -12.39 -2.91 -0.99
C LYS A 126 -12.34 -3.27 -2.47
#